data_AF-A0A0M0BMH3-F1
#
_entry.id   AF-A0A0M0BMH3-F1
#
_cell.length_a   1.000
_cell.length_b   1.000
_cell.length_c   1.000
_cell.angle_alpha   90.00
_cell.angle_beta   90.00
_cell.angle_gamma   90.00
#
_symmetry.space_group_name_H-M   'P 1'
#
loop_
_entity.id
_entity.type
_entity.pdbx_description
1 polymer ?
#
loop_
_entity_poly.entity_id
_entity_poly.type
_entity_poly.pdbx_seq_one_letter_code
_entity_poly.pdbx_strand_id
1 'polypeptide(L)'
;MVERRQPGPEVEDDGMKAASDVRAEPPRDVMEGRGDAELPELEMGEPAEAPVGAAESAAFLEVDPIVKGAMVDLMKSISLRLWLVDMLLEGRIEEDHFNRLFDANMARLKLCMGRRNELLEQARDLEPIERALNESKVALAELEMKRAIGDISEGEYRAKLPALRWDIDKHEDEIAKKKREAVLLEDLTRVMSLGKIARMREMAGSCREALRAPARSLGKSCRISSETAAKVKASLKETLACLEDLRCI
;
A
#
# COMPACT_ATOMS: atom_id res chain seq x y z
N MET A 1 -20.86 56.71 -24.44
CA MET A 1 -22.13 56.79 -23.68
C MET A 1 -21.85 56.27 -22.28
N VAL A 2 -22.11 57.13 -21.31
CA VAL A 2 -21.88 56.99 -19.87
C VAL A 2 -23.15 56.41 -19.22
N GLU A 3 -23.02 55.98 -17.97
CA GLU A 3 -24.07 55.70 -16.98
C GLU A 3 -24.59 54.24 -16.96
N ARG A 4 -24.74 53.53 -15.83
CA ARG A 4 -24.89 53.96 -14.43
C ARG A 4 -24.50 52.82 -13.46
N ARG A 5 -23.85 53.21 -12.34
CA ARG A 5 -23.83 52.48 -11.06
C ARG A 5 -25.26 52.38 -10.49
N GLN A 6 -25.53 51.42 -9.62
CA GLN A 6 -25.84 51.67 -8.19
C GLN A 6 -26.11 50.36 -7.37
N PRO A 7 -26.10 50.43 -6.01
CA PRO A 7 -25.47 49.46 -5.11
C PRO A 7 -26.39 48.80 -4.05
N GLY A 8 -25.83 47.89 -3.25
CA GLY A 8 -26.18 47.63 -1.82
C GLY A 8 -27.52 46.95 -1.52
N PRO A 9 -27.74 46.35 -0.33
CA PRO A 9 -27.19 46.80 0.95
C PRO A 9 -26.51 45.72 1.83
N GLU A 10 -25.66 46.23 2.72
CA GLU A 10 -25.21 45.62 3.98
C GLU A 10 -26.37 45.59 4.99
N VAL A 11 -26.44 44.55 5.81
CA VAL A 11 -27.09 44.60 7.12
C VAL A 11 -26.17 43.90 8.11
N GLU A 12 -25.68 44.70 9.04
CA GLU A 12 -24.99 44.32 10.26
C GLU A 12 -26.01 43.77 11.30
N ASP A 13 -25.48 43.01 12.24
CA ASP A 13 -25.65 43.25 13.68
C ASP A 13 -26.39 42.22 14.56
N ASP A 14 -25.71 42.02 15.69
CA ASP A 14 -26.11 41.70 17.05
C ASP A 14 -26.93 40.46 17.43
N GLY A 15 -26.34 39.67 18.32
CA GLY A 15 -26.95 38.49 18.90
C GLY A 15 -26.19 37.87 20.06
N MET A 16 -25.67 38.71 20.96
CA MET A 16 -25.09 38.37 22.25
C MET A 16 -26.05 37.50 23.10
N LYS A 17 -25.61 36.37 23.65
CA LYS A 17 -26.18 35.82 24.90
C LYS A 17 -25.20 34.95 25.67
N ALA A 18 -25.11 35.29 26.95
CA ALA A 18 -24.17 34.80 27.94
C ALA A 18 -24.72 33.61 28.76
N ALA A 19 -23.76 32.88 29.34
CA ALA A 19 -23.69 32.34 30.70
C ALA A 19 -24.85 31.53 31.32
N SER A 20 -24.52 30.28 31.68
CA SER A 20 -24.78 29.63 32.99
C SER A 20 -23.83 28.40 33.00
N ASP A 21 -22.91 28.15 33.92
CA ASP A 21 -22.77 28.32 35.37
C ASP A 21 -23.77 27.53 36.22
N VAL A 22 -23.47 26.24 36.42
CA VAL A 22 -23.88 25.46 37.60
C VAL A 22 -22.72 24.53 38.02
N ARG A 23 -21.84 25.06 38.87
CA ARG A 23 -21.53 24.63 40.24
C ARG A 23 -21.47 23.13 40.61
N ALA A 24 -20.40 22.83 41.35
CA ALA A 24 -20.25 21.96 42.53
C ALA A 24 -19.68 20.53 42.37
N GLU A 25 -18.35 20.47 42.43
CA GLU A 25 -17.45 19.73 43.36
C GLU A 25 -17.67 18.25 43.83
N PRO A 26 -16.56 17.55 44.18
CA PRO A 26 -16.44 16.08 44.40
C PRO A 26 -16.44 15.77 45.92
N PRO A 27 -15.74 14.74 46.47
CA PRO A 27 -15.36 13.37 46.05
C PRO A 27 -15.90 12.31 47.04
N ARG A 28 -15.71 11.01 46.76
CA ARG A 28 -15.56 10.01 47.82
C ARG A 28 -14.47 9.00 47.48
N ASP A 29 -13.42 9.08 48.28
CA ASP A 29 -12.39 8.07 48.50
C ASP A 29 -12.95 6.74 49.02
N VAL A 30 -12.00 5.83 49.26
CA VAL A 30 -12.00 4.69 50.18
C VAL A 30 -12.34 3.34 49.52
N MET A 31 -11.33 2.58 49.08
CA MET A 31 -10.62 1.65 49.98
C MET A 31 -9.48 0.91 49.26
N GLU A 32 -8.30 1.05 49.86
CA GLU A 32 -7.24 0.05 49.81
C GLU A 32 -7.77 -1.31 50.29
N GLY A 33 -7.37 -2.37 49.60
CA GLY A 33 -7.65 -3.75 49.99
C GLY A 33 -6.54 -4.67 49.48
N ARG A 34 -5.43 -4.68 50.22
CA ARG A 34 -4.41 -5.75 50.24
C ARG A 34 -5.10 -7.11 50.34
N GLY A 35 -4.64 -8.06 49.55
CA GLY A 35 -5.04 -9.46 49.64
C GLY A 35 -4.06 -10.32 48.88
N ASP A 36 -2.90 -10.56 49.48
CA ASP A 36 -2.00 -11.64 49.10
C ASP A 36 -2.74 -12.96 49.22
N ALA A 37 -2.97 -13.62 48.09
CA ALA A 37 -3.40 -15.00 48.01
C ALA A 37 -2.47 -15.72 47.01
N GLU A 38 -1.35 -16.22 47.53
CA GLU A 38 -0.66 -17.35 46.93
C GLU A 38 -1.61 -18.55 46.87
N LEU A 39 -1.53 -19.28 45.75
CA LEU A 39 -1.74 -20.72 45.53
C LEU A 39 -2.17 -20.93 44.05
N PRO A 40 -1.88 -22.09 43.42
CA PRO A 40 -0.64 -22.84 43.35
C PRO A 40 -0.15 -22.96 41.88
N GLU A 41 1.12 -23.34 41.72
CA GLU A 41 1.72 -23.74 40.45
C GLU A 41 0.90 -24.87 39.79
N LEU A 42 0.33 -24.57 38.62
CA LEU A 42 -0.10 -25.57 37.66
C LEU A 42 0.78 -25.42 36.42
N GLU A 43 1.91 -26.14 36.45
CA GLU A 43 2.56 -26.56 35.22
C GLU A 43 1.56 -27.41 34.42
N MET A 44 1.03 -26.83 33.35
CA MET A 44 0.63 -27.61 32.19
C MET A 44 1.39 -27.05 31.00
N GLY A 45 2.35 -27.85 30.54
CA GLY A 45 3.16 -27.58 29.38
C GLY A 45 2.30 -27.24 28.17
N GLU A 46 2.39 -25.98 27.75
CA GLU A 46 1.96 -25.52 26.45
C GLU A 46 3.08 -25.89 25.47
N PRO A 47 2.82 -26.72 24.44
CA PRO A 47 3.84 -27.01 23.45
C PRO A 47 4.19 -25.70 22.76
N ALA A 48 5.46 -25.30 22.89
CA ALA A 48 6.04 -24.19 22.17
C ALA A 48 5.82 -24.39 20.66
N GLU A 49 4.77 -23.77 20.13
CA GLU A 49 4.69 -23.49 18.71
C GLU A 49 5.85 -22.55 18.40
N ALA A 50 6.91 -23.13 17.84
CA ALA A 50 7.98 -22.37 17.22
C ALA A 50 7.35 -21.35 16.26
N PRO A 51 7.75 -20.07 16.29
CA PRO A 51 7.22 -19.07 15.38
C PRO A 51 7.71 -19.39 13.97
N VAL A 52 6.95 -20.20 13.23
CA VAL A 52 7.07 -20.37 11.79
C VAL A 52 6.53 -19.09 11.15
N GLY A 53 7.35 -18.04 11.12
CA GLY A 53 6.96 -16.75 10.56
C GLY A 53 8.00 -15.64 10.68
N ALA A 54 9.05 -15.80 11.50
CA ALA A 54 10.06 -14.77 11.66
C ALA A 54 10.95 -14.59 10.42
N ALA A 55 11.20 -15.66 9.65
CA ALA A 55 12.13 -15.63 8.52
C ALA A 55 11.61 -14.88 7.28
N GLU A 56 10.29 -14.84 7.03
CA GLU A 56 9.72 -14.05 5.92
C GLU A 56 9.53 -12.57 6.25
N SER A 57 9.51 -12.21 7.54
CA SER A 57 9.33 -10.81 7.97
C SER A 57 10.61 -9.97 7.84
N ALA A 58 11.79 -10.59 7.92
CA ALA A 58 13.07 -9.89 7.84
C ALA A 58 13.38 -9.38 6.42
N ALA A 59 13.00 -10.13 5.39
CA ALA A 59 13.20 -9.74 3.99
C ALA A 59 12.38 -8.50 3.57
N PHE A 60 11.36 -8.14 4.35
CA PHE A 60 10.49 -7.00 4.09
C PHE A 60 11.01 -5.67 4.66
N LEU A 61 12.00 -5.71 5.55
CA LEU A 61 12.57 -4.52 6.19
C LEU A 61 13.54 -3.76 5.30
N GLU A 62 14.03 -4.38 4.22
CA GLU A 62 15.00 -3.75 3.31
C GLU A 62 14.38 -3.11 2.05
N VAL A 63 13.07 -3.27 1.86
CA VAL A 63 12.41 -2.70 0.68
C VAL A 63 12.10 -1.23 0.92
N ASP A 64 12.37 -0.39 -0.08
CA ASP A 64 12.15 1.05 0.00
C ASP A 64 10.69 1.39 0.43
N PRO A 65 10.49 2.24 1.46
CA PRO A 65 9.17 2.65 1.92
C PRO A 65 8.26 3.22 0.82
N ILE A 66 8.84 3.87 -0.20
CA ILE A 66 8.11 4.42 -1.35
C ILE A 66 7.51 3.28 -2.19
N VAL A 67 8.27 2.22 -2.43
CA VAL A 67 7.83 1.05 -3.20
C VAL A 67 6.69 0.34 -2.44
N LYS A 68 6.87 0.13 -1.13
CA LYS A 68 5.83 -0.44 -0.28
C LYS A 68 4.57 0.43 -0.23
N GLY A 69 4.74 1.75 -0.11
CA GLY A 69 3.65 2.72 -0.12
C GLY A 69 2.81 2.66 -1.40
N ALA A 70 3.47 2.58 -2.56
CA ALA A 70 2.78 2.48 -3.85
C ALA A 70 1.87 1.25 -3.93
N MET A 71 2.34 0.08 -3.47
CA MET A 71 1.54 -1.15 -3.44
C MET A 71 0.37 -1.07 -2.45
N VAL A 72 0.56 -0.44 -1.29
CA VAL A 72 -0.51 -0.20 -0.31
C VAL A 72 -1.58 0.75 -0.87
N ASP A 73 -1.19 1.80 -1.58
CA ASP A 73 -2.14 2.75 -2.16
C ASP A 73 -2.89 2.16 -3.35
N LEU A 74 -2.23 1.30 -4.13
CA LEU A 74 -2.88 0.48 -5.15
C LEU A 74 -3.95 -0.41 -4.52
N MET A 75 -3.62 -1.15 -3.45
CA MET A 75 -4.59 -1.97 -2.71
C MET A 75 -5.78 -1.15 -2.23
N LYS A 76 -5.54 -0.02 -1.55
CA LYS A 76 -6.60 0.85 -1.03
C LYS A 76 -7.51 1.34 -2.15
N SER A 77 -6.95 1.64 -3.32
CA SER A 77 -7.71 2.07 -4.49
C SER A 77 -8.60 0.98 -5.04
N ILE A 78 -8.10 -0.25 -5.18
CA ILE A 78 -8.90 -1.40 -5.60
C ILE A 78 -10.00 -1.71 -4.56
N SER A 79 -9.64 -1.72 -3.28
CA SER A 79 -10.59 -2.02 -2.20
C SER A 79 -11.74 -1.00 -2.15
N LEU A 80 -11.41 0.29 -2.24
CA LEU A 80 -12.43 1.35 -2.25
C LEU A 80 -13.34 1.26 -3.47
N ARG A 81 -12.78 0.89 -4.64
CA ARG A 81 -13.57 0.68 -5.85
C ARG A 81 -14.63 -0.40 -5.66
N LEU A 82 -14.21 -1.57 -5.19
CA LEU A 82 -15.10 -2.71 -4.98
C LEU A 82 -16.18 -2.36 -3.95
N TRP A 83 -15.79 -1.69 -2.87
CA TRP A 83 -16.73 -1.22 -1.85
C TRP A 83 -17.75 -0.23 -2.42
N LEU A 84 -17.35 0.74 -3.25
CA LEU A 84 -18.29 1.67 -3.89
C LEU A 84 -19.31 0.96 -4.78
N VAL A 85 -18.86 -0.05 -5.53
CA VAL A 85 -19.74 -0.85 -6.39
C VAL A 85 -20.72 -1.66 -5.55
N ASP A 86 -20.24 -2.31 -4.50
CA ASP A 86 -21.07 -3.07 -3.56
C ASP A 86 -22.14 -2.18 -2.91
N MET A 87 -21.77 -0.99 -2.43
CA MET A 87 -22.68 0.02 -1.90
C MET A 87 -23.77 0.43 -2.91
N LEU A 88 -23.41 0.61 -4.18
CA LEU A 88 -24.36 0.96 -5.24
C LEU A 88 -25.37 -0.18 -5.48
N LEU A 89 -24.89 -1.42 -5.57
CA LEU A 89 -25.72 -2.58 -5.86
C LEU A 89 -26.68 -2.93 -4.71
N GLU A 90 -26.25 -2.69 -3.48
CA GLU A 90 -27.12 -2.79 -2.30
C GLU A 90 -28.11 -1.62 -2.17
N GLY A 91 -28.00 -0.59 -3.02
CA GLY A 91 -28.84 0.61 -2.95
C GLY A 91 -28.56 1.49 -1.73
N ARG A 92 -27.37 1.36 -1.13
CA ARG A 92 -26.93 2.16 0.04
C ARG A 92 -26.41 3.54 -0.36
N ILE A 93 -26.14 3.77 -1.64
CA ILE A 93 -25.75 5.07 -2.19
C ILE A 93 -26.52 5.33 -3.48
N GLU A 94 -26.90 6.59 -3.71
CA GLU A 94 -27.55 7.02 -4.94
C GLU A 94 -26.56 7.04 -6.12
N GLU A 95 -27.07 6.83 -7.33
CA GLU A 95 -26.26 6.76 -8.56
C GLU A 95 -25.42 8.02 -8.81
N ASP A 96 -25.97 9.21 -8.57
CA ASP A 96 -25.25 10.48 -8.77
C ASP A 96 -24.06 10.63 -7.81
N HIS A 97 -24.26 10.28 -6.54
CA HIS A 97 -23.21 10.28 -5.52
C HIS A 97 -22.15 9.22 -5.82
N PHE A 98 -22.58 8.03 -6.23
CA PHE A 98 -21.69 6.97 -6.68
C PHE A 98 -20.83 7.45 -7.85
N ASN A 99 -21.41 8.01 -8.91
CA ASN A 99 -20.66 8.40 -10.11
C ASN A 99 -19.55 9.40 -9.80
N ARG A 100 -19.82 10.42 -8.97
CA ARG A 100 -18.81 11.40 -8.54
C ARG A 100 -17.63 10.74 -7.81
N LEU A 101 -17.91 9.86 -6.85
CA LEU A 101 -16.87 9.17 -6.08
C LEU A 101 -16.12 8.12 -6.92
N PHE A 102 -16.86 7.43 -7.78
CA PHE A 102 -16.35 6.37 -8.61
C PHE A 102 -15.38 6.90 -9.67
N ASP A 103 -15.68 8.04 -10.30
CA ASP A 103 -14.77 8.66 -11.27
C ASP A 103 -13.46 9.14 -10.63
N ALA A 104 -13.55 9.77 -9.46
CA ALA A 104 -12.37 10.15 -8.69
C ALA A 104 -11.52 8.91 -8.32
N ASN A 105 -12.16 7.82 -7.92
CA ASN A 105 -11.48 6.56 -7.63
C ASN A 105 -10.86 5.92 -8.90
N MET A 106 -11.54 5.96 -10.05
CA MET A 106 -11.02 5.46 -11.32
C MET A 106 -9.74 6.19 -11.72
N ALA A 107 -9.73 7.52 -11.61
CA ALA A 107 -8.54 8.33 -11.84
C ALA A 107 -7.40 7.96 -10.86
N ARG A 108 -7.73 7.81 -9.57
CA ARG A 108 -6.75 7.42 -8.55
C ARG A 108 -6.14 6.04 -8.84
N LEU A 109 -6.93 5.04 -9.23
CA LEU A 109 -6.37 3.72 -9.55
C LEU A 109 -5.41 3.80 -10.75
N LYS A 110 -5.77 4.55 -11.79
CA LYS A 110 -4.89 4.74 -12.96
C LYS A 110 -3.54 5.34 -12.54
N LEU A 111 -3.56 6.33 -11.65
CA LEU A 111 -2.33 6.90 -11.08
C LEU A 111 -1.52 5.86 -10.28
N CYS A 112 -2.17 5.08 -9.41
CA CYS A 112 -1.49 4.02 -8.65
C CYS A 112 -0.87 2.96 -9.56
N MET A 113 -1.58 2.54 -10.61
CA MET A 113 -1.08 1.57 -11.60
C MET A 113 0.09 2.13 -12.41
N GLY A 114 -0.01 3.39 -12.86
CA GLY A 114 1.08 4.10 -13.52
C GLY A 114 2.33 4.17 -12.64
N ARG A 115 2.15 4.59 -11.38
CA ARG A 115 3.24 4.67 -10.41
C ARG A 115 3.89 3.30 -10.14
N ARG A 116 3.09 2.24 -10.00
CA ARG A 116 3.59 0.86 -9.86
C ARG A 116 4.45 0.47 -11.06
N ASN A 117 3.99 0.76 -12.28
CA ASN A 117 4.71 0.43 -13.51
C ASN A 117 6.04 1.17 -13.61
N GLU A 118 6.05 2.48 -13.36
CA GLU A 118 7.28 3.28 -13.33
C GLU A 118 8.31 2.71 -12.35
N LEU A 119 7.88 2.39 -11.12
CA LEU A 119 8.76 1.81 -10.11
C LEU A 119 9.24 0.41 -10.51
N LEU A 120 8.39 -0.38 -11.17
CA LEU A 120 8.74 -1.73 -11.62
C LEU A 120 9.78 -1.69 -12.74
N GLU A 121 9.62 -0.76 -13.69
CA GLU A 121 10.63 -0.52 -14.73
C GLU A 121 11.96 -0.10 -14.11
N GLN A 122 11.95 0.84 -13.16
CA GLN A 122 13.16 1.26 -12.43
C GLN A 122 13.78 0.16 -11.56
N ALA A 123 12.98 -0.79 -11.07
CA ALA A 123 13.48 -1.93 -10.29
C ALA A 123 14.08 -3.01 -11.18
N ARG A 124 13.60 -3.15 -12.42
CA ARG A 124 14.08 -4.10 -13.42
C ARG A 124 15.28 -3.58 -14.23
N ASP A 125 15.48 -2.27 -14.28
CA ASP A 125 16.66 -1.66 -14.88
C ASP A 125 17.91 -1.90 -14.02
N LEU A 126 18.50 -3.09 -14.18
CA LEU A 126 19.71 -3.52 -13.48
C LEU A 126 20.99 -3.25 -14.27
N GLU A 127 20.87 -2.97 -15.57
CA GLU A 127 22.01 -2.81 -16.48
C GLU A 127 23.08 -1.83 -15.97
N PRO A 128 22.75 -0.61 -15.48
CA PRO A 128 23.78 0.31 -15.01
C PRO A 128 24.53 -0.22 -13.79
N ILE A 129 23.85 -0.93 -12.88
CA ILE A 129 24.46 -1.46 -11.65
C ILE A 129 25.30 -2.70 -11.97
N GLU A 130 24.80 -3.57 -12.86
CA GLU A 130 25.55 -4.74 -13.33
C GLU A 130 26.82 -4.36 -14.08
N ARG A 131 26.77 -3.28 -14.87
CA ARG A 131 27.96 -2.72 -15.53
C ARG A 131 28.98 -2.21 -14.51
N ALA A 132 28.56 -1.44 -13.52
CA ALA A 132 29.42 -0.93 -12.46
C ALA A 132 30.03 -2.08 -11.62
N LEU A 133 29.23 -3.10 -11.29
CA LEU A 133 29.71 -4.32 -10.62
C LEU A 133 30.80 -5.02 -11.44
N ASN A 134 30.59 -5.16 -12.75
CA ASN A 134 31.56 -5.78 -13.63
C ASN A 134 32.86 -4.96 -13.71
N GLU A 135 32.76 -3.63 -13.81
CA GLU A 135 33.92 -2.72 -13.78
C GLU A 135 34.73 -2.88 -12.49
N SER A 136 34.07 -2.92 -11.32
CA SER A 136 34.73 -3.13 -10.02
C SER A 136 35.40 -4.51 -9.93
N LYS A 137 34.78 -5.56 -10.48
CA LYS A 137 35.36 -6.91 -10.56
C LYS A 137 36.58 -6.97 -11.46
N VAL A 138 36.54 -6.31 -12.62
CA VAL A 138 37.68 -6.18 -13.53
C VAL A 138 38.83 -5.42 -12.84
N ALA A 139 38.53 -4.29 -12.20
CA ALA A 139 39.52 -3.50 -11.48
C ALA A 139 40.20 -4.30 -10.34
N LEU A 140 39.44 -5.14 -9.64
CA LEU A 140 39.99 -6.05 -8.63
C LEU A 140 40.94 -7.09 -9.25
N ALA A 141 40.53 -7.73 -10.36
CA ALA A 141 41.36 -8.70 -11.05
C ALA A 141 42.67 -8.07 -11.58
N GLU A 142 42.60 -6.84 -12.11
CA GLU A 142 43.79 -6.09 -12.53
C GLU A 142 44.72 -5.78 -11.36
N LEU A 143 44.17 -5.38 -10.20
CA LEU A 143 44.95 -5.11 -9.00
C LEU A 143 45.67 -6.38 -8.51
N GLU A 144 45.00 -7.53 -8.53
CA GLU A 144 45.58 -8.83 -8.17
C GLU A 144 46.68 -9.25 -9.14
N MET A 145 46.49 -9.05 -10.46
CA MET A 145 47.51 -9.33 -11.46
C MET A 145 48.75 -8.45 -11.28
N LYS A 146 48.57 -7.14 -11.08
CA LYS A 146 49.68 -6.19 -10.82
C LYS A 146 50.47 -6.57 -9.58
N ARG A 147 49.78 -7.01 -8.52
CA ARG A 147 50.45 -7.55 -7.32
C ARG A 147 51.27 -8.79 -7.65
N ALA A 148 50.70 -9.72 -8.41
CA ALA A 148 51.34 -10.99 -8.73
C ALA A 148 52.63 -10.83 -9.56
N ILE A 149 52.67 -9.85 -10.47
CA ILE A 149 53.87 -9.54 -11.27
C ILE A 149 54.84 -8.56 -10.59
N GLY A 150 54.51 -8.10 -9.38
CA GLY A 150 55.33 -7.16 -8.61
C GLY A 150 55.30 -5.70 -9.11
N ASP A 151 54.31 -5.33 -9.92
CA ASP A 151 54.12 -3.97 -10.46
C ASP A 151 53.59 -2.99 -9.40
N ILE A 152 52.96 -3.50 -8.34
CA ILE A 152 52.53 -2.71 -7.18
C ILE A 152 53.08 -3.28 -5.88
N SER A 153 53.29 -2.41 -4.90
CA SER A 153 53.72 -2.82 -3.56
C SER A 153 52.58 -3.47 -2.77
N GLU A 154 52.94 -4.31 -1.79
CA GLU A 154 51.97 -4.90 -0.85
C GLU A 154 51.20 -3.83 -0.06
N GLY A 155 51.84 -2.70 0.26
CA GLY A 155 51.19 -1.56 0.93
C GLY A 155 50.12 -0.91 0.06
N GLU A 156 50.43 -0.66 -1.22
CA GLU A 156 49.47 -0.11 -2.18
C GLU A 156 48.29 -1.06 -2.43
N TYR A 157 48.57 -2.36 -2.57
CA TYR A 157 47.55 -3.38 -2.70
C TYR A 157 46.58 -3.37 -1.50
N ARG A 158 47.12 -3.39 -0.27
CA ARG A 158 46.33 -3.35 0.97
C ARG A 158 45.52 -2.07 1.12
N ALA A 159 46.00 -0.95 0.58
CA ALA A 159 45.27 0.31 0.61
C ALA A 159 44.08 0.33 -0.37
N LYS A 160 44.23 -0.26 -1.57
CA LYS A 160 43.20 -0.22 -2.64
C LYS A 160 42.16 -1.34 -2.53
N LEU A 161 42.57 -2.54 -2.09
CA LEU A 161 41.70 -3.72 -2.01
C LEU A 161 40.39 -3.49 -1.24
N PRO A 162 40.37 -2.82 -0.07
CA PRO A 162 39.14 -2.64 0.70
C PRO A 162 38.08 -1.81 -0.06
N ALA A 163 38.51 -0.79 -0.80
CA ALA A 163 37.59 0.05 -1.56
C ALA A 163 36.90 -0.75 -2.68
N LEU A 164 37.67 -1.51 -3.46
CA LEU A 164 37.11 -2.35 -4.54
C LEU A 164 36.17 -3.43 -4.01
N ARG A 165 36.50 -4.04 -2.86
CA ARG A 165 35.60 -5.01 -2.21
C ARG A 165 34.30 -4.35 -1.76
N TRP A 166 34.40 -3.19 -1.14
CA TRP A 166 33.22 -2.44 -0.72
C TRP A 166 32.32 -2.05 -1.91
N ASP A 167 32.91 -1.62 -3.04
CA ASP A 167 32.15 -1.31 -4.25
C ASP A 167 31.44 -2.56 -4.82
N ILE A 168 32.12 -3.71 -4.85
CA ILE A 168 31.52 -4.99 -5.28
C ILE A 168 30.35 -5.36 -4.38
N ASP A 169 30.57 -5.42 -3.06
CA ASP A 169 29.55 -5.80 -2.08
C ASP A 169 28.34 -4.86 -2.18
N LYS A 170 28.59 -3.55 -2.26
CA LYS A 170 27.54 -2.54 -2.42
C LYS A 170 26.71 -2.76 -3.68
N HIS A 171 27.33 -2.98 -4.83
CA HIS A 171 26.58 -3.20 -6.08
C HIS A 171 25.79 -4.51 -6.07
N GLU A 172 26.32 -5.56 -5.44
CA GLU A 172 25.60 -6.82 -5.25
C GLU A 172 24.38 -6.63 -4.34
N ASP A 173 24.51 -5.87 -3.25
CA ASP A 173 23.42 -5.51 -2.36
C ASP A 173 22.35 -4.65 -3.07
N GLU A 174 22.77 -3.67 -3.88
CA GLU A 174 21.86 -2.84 -4.68
C GLU A 174 21.05 -3.67 -5.69
N ILE A 175 21.71 -4.61 -6.39
CA ILE A 175 21.02 -5.55 -7.30
C ILE A 175 20.03 -6.41 -6.53
N ALA A 176 20.43 -6.95 -5.38
CA ALA A 176 19.56 -7.79 -4.56
C ALA A 176 18.35 -7.00 -4.05
N LYS A 177 18.54 -5.75 -3.62
CA LYS A 177 17.48 -4.84 -3.20
C LYS A 177 16.50 -4.56 -4.33
N LYS A 178 16.99 -4.19 -5.52
CA LYS A 178 16.18 -3.93 -6.71
C LYS A 178 15.35 -5.15 -7.14
N LYS A 179 15.94 -6.35 -7.06
CA LYS A 179 15.21 -7.61 -7.30
C LYS A 179 14.08 -7.84 -6.28
N ARG A 180 14.31 -7.55 -4.99
CA ARG A 180 13.24 -7.62 -3.97
C ARG A 180 12.12 -6.61 -4.23
N GLU A 181 12.47 -5.39 -4.64
CA GLU A 181 11.51 -4.35 -5.03
C GLU A 181 10.65 -4.79 -6.23
N ALA A 182 11.26 -5.36 -7.27
CA ALA A 182 10.54 -5.86 -8.44
C ALA A 182 9.54 -6.97 -8.04
N VAL A 183 9.96 -7.92 -7.21
CA VAL A 183 9.08 -8.99 -6.69
C VAL A 183 7.90 -8.39 -5.91
N LEU A 184 8.16 -7.39 -5.05
CA LEU A 184 7.09 -6.71 -4.31
C LEU A 184 6.07 -6.04 -5.24
N LEU A 185 6.53 -5.39 -6.29
CA LEU A 185 5.67 -4.67 -7.24
C LEU A 185 4.86 -5.60 -8.16
N GLU A 186 5.31 -6.83 -8.34
CA GLU A 186 4.63 -7.87 -9.14
C GLU A 186 3.61 -8.68 -8.33
N ASP A 187 3.76 -8.73 -7.01
CA ASP A 187 3.02 -9.65 -6.14
C ASP A 187 2.28 -8.90 -5.02
N LEU A 188 0.96 -8.79 -5.17
CA LEU A 188 0.09 -8.17 -4.14
C LEU A 188 0.09 -8.92 -2.82
N THR A 189 0.41 -10.22 -2.80
CA THR A 189 0.38 -11.05 -1.58
C THR A 189 1.43 -10.57 -0.57
N ARG A 190 2.46 -9.90 -1.06
CA ARG A 190 3.52 -9.31 -0.24
C ARG A 190 3.01 -8.16 0.63
N VAL A 191 2.02 -7.40 0.18
CA VAL A 191 1.42 -6.31 0.99
C VAL A 191 0.06 -6.65 1.58
N MET A 192 -0.47 -7.84 1.27
CA MET A 192 -1.84 -8.21 1.61
C MET A 192 -2.00 -9.71 1.75
N SER A 193 -2.71 -10.16 2.79
CA SER A 193 -2.99 -11.59 2.94
C SER A 193 -3.82 -12.14 1.78
N LEU A 194 -3.53 -13.39 1.39
CA LEU A 194 -4.28 -14.14 0.38
C LEU A 194 -5.78 -14.16 0.67
N GLY A 195 -6.18 -14.29 1.94
CA GLY A 195 -7.58 -14.25 2.34
C GLY A 195 -8.27 -12.90 2.08
N LYS A 196 -7.54 -11.78 2.11
CA LYS A 196 -8.11 -10.48 1.73
C LYS A 196 -8.23 -10.36 0.21
N ILE A 197 -7.24 -10.84 -0.55
CA ILE A 197 -7.29 -10.88 -2.02
C ILE A 197 -8.44 -11.77 -2.50
N ALA A 198 -8.61 -12.95 -1.91
CA ALA A 198 -9.70 -13.87 -2.22
C ALA A 198 -11.08 -13.22 -1.99
N ARG A 199 -11.27 -12.56 -0.83
CA ARG A 199 -12.50 -11.80 -0.55
C ARG A 199 -12.76 -10.69 -1.56
N MET A 200 -11.72 -9.99 -2.01
CA MET A 200 -11.86 -8.97 -3.06
C MET A 200 -12.27 -9.57 -4.41
N ARG A 201 -11.71 -10.73 -4.79
CA ARG A 201 -12.13 -11.46 -6.00
C ARG A 201 -13.57 -11.94 -5.91
N GLU A 202 -13.95 -12.51 -4.77
CA GLU A 202 -15.31 -12.96 -4.50
C GLU A 202 -16.30 -11.79 -4.59
N MET A 203 -15.99 -10.66 -3.94
CA MET A 203 -16.80 -9.45 -4.00
C MET A 203 -16.94 -8.94 -5.44
N ALA A 204 -15.84 -8.88 -6.20
CA ALA A 204 -15.87 -8.47 -7.60
C ALA A 204 -16.71 -9.42 -8.47
N GLY A 205 -16.63 -10.73 -8.23
CA GLY A 205 -17.44 -11.75 -8.89
C GLY A 205 -18.92 -11.60 -8.57
N SER A 206 -19.27 -11.50 -7.28
CA SER A 206 -20.65 -11.30 -6.82
C SER A 206 -21.27 -10.03 -7.39
N CYS A 207 -20.53 -8.91 -7.39
CA CYS A 207 -20.97 -7.66 -8.02
C CYS A 207 -21.23 -7.83 -9.52
N ARG A 208 -20.37 -8.57 -10.21
CA ARG A 208 -20.51 -8.82 -11.65
C ARG A 208 -21.74 -9.67 -11.97
N GLU A 209 -22.02 -10.69 -11.16
CA GLU A 209 -23.22 -11.53 -11.35
C GLU A 209 -24.51 -10.78 -10.97
N ALA A 210 -24.49 -9.94 -9.93
CA ALA A 210 -25.61 -9.06 -9.60
C ALA A 210 -25.98 -8.10 -10.74
N LEU A 211 -24.98 -7.62 -11.48
CA LEU A 211 -25.16 -6.77 -12.68
C LEU A 211 -25.63 -7.54 -13.94
N ARG A 212 -25.58 -8.87 -13.93
CA ARG A 212 -26.13 -9.74 -14.99
C ARG A 212 -27.55 -10.16 -14.70
N ALA A 213 -27.91 -10.23 -13.42
CA ALA A 213 -29.24 -10.63 -13.00
C ALA A 213 -30.30 -9.62 -13.49
N PRO A 214 -31.54 -10.06 -13.80
CA PRO A 214 -32.59 -9.17 -14.28
C PRO A 214 -32.84 -8.03 -13.28
N ALA A 215 -33.20 -6.85 -13.76
CA ALA A 215 -33.43 -5.63 -12.95
C ALA A 215 -34.41 -5.81 -11.76
N ARG A 216 -35.18 -6.90 -11.72
CA ARG A 216 -36.08 -7.28 -10.61
C ARG A 216 -35.37 -7.92 -9.41
N SER A 217 -34.10 -8.30 -9.55
CA SER A 217 -33.30 -8.99 -8.52
C SER A 217 -32.32 -8.09 -7.77
N LEU A 218 -32.03 -6.91 -8.33
CA LEU A 218 -31.36 -5.84 -7.61
C LEU A 218 -32.27 -5.37 -6.46
N GLY A 219 -31.69 -4.90 -5.36
CA GLY A 219 -32.45 -4.47 -4.18
C GLY A 219 -33.62 -3.56 -4.56
N LYS A 220 -34.73 -3.61 -3.80
CA LYS A 220 -36.01 -2.95 -4.14
C LYS A 220 -35.92 -1.44 -4.46
N SER A 221 -34.80 -0.79 -4.16
CA SER A 221 -34.48 0.62 -4.45
C SER A 221 -33.44 0.86 -5.55
N CYS A 222 -32.72 -0.17 -6.02
CA CYS A 222 -31.57 0.00 -6.91
C CYS A 222 -32.01 0.00 -8.39
N ARG A 223 -32.31 1.19 -8.91
CA ARG A 223 -32.41 1.44 -10.36
C ARG A 223 -31.16 2.20 -10.78
N ILE A 224 -30.20 1.49 -11.38
CA ILE A 224 -29.02 2.08 -12.01
C ILE A 224 -29.27 2.29 -13.51
N SER A 225 -28.76 3.38 -14.07
CA SER A 225 -28.79 3.57 -15.52
C SER A 225 -27.98 2.51 -16.25
N SER A 226 -28.31 2.28 -17.52
CA SER A 226 -27.55 1.38 -18.39
C SER A 226 -26.09 1.83 -18.57
N GLU A 227 -25.86 3.15 -18.55
CA GLU A 227 -24.53 3.74 -18.67
C GLU A 227 -23.66 3.39 -17.46
N THR A 228 -24.16 3.65 -16.24
CA THR A 228 -23.48 3.30 -15.00
C THR A 228 -23.24 1.79 -14.91
N ALA A 229 -24.24 0.98 -15.26
CA ALA A 229 -24.08 -0.48 -15.28
C ALA A 229 -22.96 -0.94 -16.23
N ALA A 230 -22.86 -0.35 -17.43
CA ALA A 230 -21.81 -0.67 -18.39
C ALA A 230 -20.42 -0.26 -17.87
N LYS A 231 -20.32 0.95 -17.30
CA LYS A 231 -19.10 1.49 -16.70
C LYS A 231 -18.60 0.63 -15.55
N VAL A 232 -19.49 0.22 -14.65
CA VAL A 232 -19.16 -0.67 -13.53
C VAL A 232 -18.72 -2.05 -14.03
N LYS A 233 -19.41 -2.63 -15.03
CA LYS A 233 -19.00 -3.91 -15.63
C LYS A 233 -17.59 -3.86 -16.21
N ALA A 234 -17.25 -2.81 -16.95
CA ALA A 234 -15.91 -2.61 -17.48
C ALA A 234 -14.87 -2.49 -16.35
N SER A 235 -15.16 -1.68 -15.33
CA SER A 235 -14.28 -1.47 -14.19
C SER A 235 -14.07 -2.73 -13.34
N LEU A 236 -15.09 -3.55 -13.13
CA LEU A 236 -14.96 -4.85 -12.45
C LEU A 236 -14.12 -5.83 -13.25
N LYS A 237 -14.24 -5.84 -14.58
CA LYS A 237 -13.38 -6.64 -15.46
C LYS A 237 -11.92 -6.23 -15.34
N GLU A 238 -11.62 -4.92 -15.40
CA GLU A 238 -10.27 -4.40 -15.20
C GLU A 238 -9.73 -4.73 -13.80
N THR A 239 -10.58 -4.65 -12.78
CA THR A 239 -10.20 -4.95 -11.39
C THR A 239 -9.86 -6.41 -11.21
N LEU A 240 -10.65 -7.33 -11.77
CA LEU A 240 -10.36 -8.76 -11.76
C LEU A 240 -9.07 -9.08 -12.51
N ALA A 241 -8.88 -8.52 -13.72
CA ALA A 241 -7.64 -8.68 -14.46
C ALA A 241 -6.44 -8.19 -13.65
N CYS A 242 -6.54 -7.04 -12.98
CA CYS A 242 -5.49 -6.54 -12.10
C CYS A 242 -5.18 -7.50 -10.93
N LEU A 243 -6.21 -8.09 -10.31
CA LEU A 243 -6.06 -9.06 -9.23
C LEU A 243 -5.56 -10.45 -9.71
N GLU A 244 -5.62 -10.74 -11.00
CA GLU A 244 -5.09 -11.95 -11.65
C GLU A 244 -3.65 -11.75 -12.12
N ASP A 245 -3.36 -10.61 -12.77
CA ASP A 245 -2.04 -10.23 -13.27
C ASP A 245 -1.01 -10.07 -12.15
N LEU A 246 -1.45 -9.57 -10.98
CA LEU A 246 -0.65 -9.48 -9.77
C LEU A 246 -0.62 -10.88 -9.13
N ARG A 247 0.30 -11.72 -9.64
CA ARG A 247 0.42 -13.17 -9.37
C ARG A 247 0.03 -13.51 -7.95
N CYS A 248 -1.08 -14.23 -7.81
CA CYS A 248 -1.34 -15.07 -6.65
C CYS A 248 -1.29 -16.50 -7.18
N ILE A 249 -0.12 -17.13 -7.11
CA ILE A 249 -0.01 -18.58 -7.30
C ILE A 249 -0.45 -19.25 -6.01
#